data_AF-A0A815XUZ3-F1
#
_entry.id   AF-A0A815XUZ3-F1
#
_cell.length_a   1.000
_cell.length_b   1.000
_cell.length_c   1.000
_cell.angle_alpha   90.00
_cell.angle_beta   90.00
_cell.angle_gamma   90.00
#
_symmetry.space_group_name_H-M   'P 1'
#
loop_
_entity.id
_entity.type
_entity.pdbx_description
1 polymer ?
#
loop_
_entity_poly.entity_id
_entity_poly.type
_entity_poly.pdbx_seq_one_letter_code
_entity_poly.pdbx_strand_id
1 'polypeptide(L)' 'MNRKRFYPNNRRSKPVLPINDNSLISQEIFDECEKLKQKILSLSNGKSEIWLYRQELLDQYNQLILFNLDYAIEK' A
#
# COMPACT_ATOMS: atom_id res chain seq x y z
N MET A 1 -8.89 -60.35 1.09
CA MET A 1 -9.48 -59.11 1.67
C MET A 1 -8.40 -58.05 1.76
N ASN A 2 -8.33 -57.12 0.80
CA ASN A 2 -7.31 -56.06 0.78
C ASN A 2 -7.87 -54.79 1.44
N ARG A 3 -7.38 -54.46 2.65
CA ARG A 3 -7.74 -53.20 3.34
C ARG A 3 -6.82 -52.09 2.82
N LYS A 4 -7.31 -51.27 1.89
CA LYS A 4 -6.64 -50.03 1.46
C LYS A 4 -6.61 -49.07 2.65
N ARG A 5 -5.42 -48.71 3.14
CA ARG A 5 -5.23 -47.68 4.16
C ARG A 5 -5.54 -46.33 3.52
N PHE A 6 -6.63 -45.70 3.95
CA PHE A 6 -6.97 -44.33 3.59
C PHE A 6 -6.09 -43.40 4.42
N TYR A 7 -5.12 -42.73 3.78
CA TYR A 7 -4.44 -41.59 4.39
C TYR A 7 -5.23 -40.35 4.00
N PRO A 8 -5.85 -39.61 4.94
CA PRO A 8 -6.43 -38.32 4.61
C PRO A 8 -5.28 -37.41 4.17
N ASN A 9 -5.30 -37.02 2.90
CA ASN A 9 -4.45 -35.95 2.38
C ASN A 9 -4.91 -34.67 3.09
N ASN A 10 -4.28 -34.36 4.24
CA ASN A 10 -4.32 -33.03 4.82
C ASN A 10 -3.59 -32.11 3.84
N ARG A 11 -4.30 -31.68 2.80
CA ARG A 11 -4.00 -30.44 2.10
C ARG A 11 -4.10 -29.37 3.17
N ARG A 12 -2.98 -29.08 3.82
CA ARG A 12 -2.80 -27.87 4.60
C ARG A 12 -3.24 -26.76 3.66
N SER A 13 -4.42 -26.21 3.88
CA SER A 13 -4.79 -24.91 3.36
C SER A 13 -3.59 -24.03 3.64
N LYS A 14 -2.98 -23.50 2.57
CA LYS A 14 -1.90 -22.52 2.71
C LYS A 14 -2.36 -21.53 3.78
N PRO A 15 -1.53 -21.18 4.78
CA PRO A 15 -1.89 -20.11 5.68
C PRO A 15 -2.22 -18.93 4.78
N VAL A 16 -3.49 -18.53 4.77
CA VAL A 16 -3.87 -17.22 4.25
C VAL A 16 -3.16 -16.30 5.21
N LEU A 17 -1.99 -15.80 4.79
CA LEU A 17 -1.34 -14.70 5.48
C LEU A 17 -2.47 -13.69 5.72
N PRO A 18 -2.69 -13.25 6.97
CA PRO A 18 -3.64 -12.17 7.19
C PRO A 18 -3.22 -11.09 6.21
N ILE A 19 -4.09 -10.78 5.25
CA ILE A 19 -3.92 -9.61 4.41
C ILE A 19 -3.84 -8.51 5.44
N ASN A 20 -2.63 -7.99 5.62
CA ASN A 20 -2.37 -7.02 6.66
C ASN A 20 -3.06 -5.78 6.11
N ASP A 21 -4.33 -5.57 6.47
CA ASP A 21 -5.20 -4.56 5.85
C ASP A 21 -4.54 -3.17 5.95
N ASN A 22 -3.73 -2.97 7.00
CA ASN A 22 -2.87 -1.82 7.17
C ASN A 22 -1.79 -1.69 6.08
N SER A 23 -1.19 -2.79 5.61
CA SER A 23 -0.24 -2.76 4.49
C SER A 23 -0.90 -2.39 3.17
N LEU A 24 -2.15 -2.82 2.93
CA LEU A 24 -2.88 -2.47 1.72
C LEU A 24 -3.21 -0.98 1.70
N ILE A 25 -3.77 -0.47 2.81
CA ILE A 25 -4.13 0.94 2.96
C ILE A 25 -2.89 1.84 2.88
N SER A 26 -1.77 1.44 3.50
CA SER A 26 -0.50 2.22 3.42
C SER A 26 0.02 2.31 1.98
N GLN A 27 -0.13 1.22 1.22
CA GLN A 27 0.28 1.18 -0.18
C GLN A 27 -0.63 2.05 -1.05
N GLU A 28 -1.94 2.06 -0.81
CA GLU A 28 -2.89 2.94 -1.51
C GLU A 28 -2.55 4.42 -1.28
N ILE A 29 -2.32 4.83 -0.02
CA ILE A 29 -1.94 6.21 0.33
C ILE A 29 -0.59 6.57 -0.35
N PHE A 30 0.37 5.65 -0.35
CA PHE A 30 1.66 5.86 -1.03
C PHE A 30 1.51 6.01 -2.55
N ASP A 31 0.67 5.19 -3.19
CA ASP A 31 0.39 5.27 -4.62
C ASP A 31 -0.27 6.60 -4.99
N GLU A 32 -1.12 7.15 -4.11
CA GLU A 32 -1.68 8.50 -4.27
C GLU A 32 -0.61 9.60 -4.15
N CYS A 33 0.33 9.46 -3.21
CA CYS A 33 1.48 10.36 -3.10
C CYS A 33 2.29 10.38 -4.41
N GLU A 34 2.60 9.21 -4.98
CA GLU A 34 3.32 9.12 -6.26
C GLU A 34 2.55 9.74 -7.42
N LYS A 35 1.22 9.52 -7.50
CA LYS A 35 0.38 10.19 -8.50
C LYS A 35 0.45 11.72 -8.38
N LEU A 36 0.42 12.25 -7.15
CA LEU A 36 0.55 13.69 -6.90
C LEU A 36 1.95 14.20 -7.28
N LYS A 37 3.03 13.47 -6.99
CA LYS A 37 4.39 13.82 -7.45
C LYS A 37 4.45 13.90 -8.98
N GLN A 38 3.94 12.89 -9.68
CA GLN A 38 3.94 12.86 -11.14
C GLN A 38 3.12 14.00 -11.73
N LYS A 39 1.96 14.32 -11.13
CA LYS A 39 1.19 15.51 -11.51
C LYS A 39 2.00 16.79 -11.33
N ILE A 40 2.65 16.98 -10.18
CA ILE A 40 3.50 18.16 -9.93
C ILE A 40 4.62 18.27 -10.97
N LEU A 41 5.28 17.16 -11.30
CA LEU A 41 6.35 17.12 -12.32
C LEU A 41 5.83 17.39 -13.73
N SER A 42 4.60 16.97 -14.04
CA SER A 42 3.96 17.22 -15.34
C SER A 42 3.48 18.66 -15.52
N LEU A 43 3.33 19.42 -14.44
CA LEU A 43 2.89 20.81 -14.49
C LEU A 43 4.04 21.74 -14.86
N SER A 44 3.79 22.66 -15.79
CA SER A 44 4.74 23.70 -16.16
C SER A 44 5.01 24.63 -14.97
N ASN A 45 6.29 24.92 -14.71
CA ASN A 45 6.71 25.88 -13.69
C ASN A 45 5.94 27.21 -13.81
N GLY A 46 5.30 27.65 -12.73
CA GLY A 46 4.54 28.91 -12.67
C GLY A 46 3.03 28.76 -12.49
N LYS A 47 2.48 27.54 -12.52
CA LYS A 47 1.08 27.31 -12.14
C LYS A 47 0.91 27.35 -10.62
N SER A 48 -0.03 28.16 -10.14
CA SER A 48 -0.44 28.18 -8.72
C SER A 48 -0.92 26.82 -8.22
N GLU A 49 -1.44 25.98 -9.12
CA GLU A 49 -1.85 24.59 -8.87
C GLU A 49 -0.70 23.73 -8.29
N ILE A 50 0.56 24.00 -8.65
CA ILE A 50 1.72 23.28 -8.11
C ILE A 50 1.80 23.45 -6.59
N TRP A 51 1.45 24.63 -6.07
CA TRP A 51 1.46 24.88 -4.63
C TRP A 51 0.37 24.07 -3.92
N LEU A 52 -0.83 24.02 -4.49
CA LEU A 52 -1.93 23.21 -3.97
C LEU A 52 -1.57 21.72 -3.95
N TYR A 53 -1.08 21.18 -5.07
CA TYR A 53 -0.68 19.76 -5.13
C TYR A 53 0.49 19.44 -4.21
N ARG A 54 1.43 20.37 -4.01
CA ARG A 54 2.50 20.19 -3.00
C ARG A 54 1.94 20.14 -1.59
N GLN A 55 0.97 20.99 -1.27
CA GLN A 55 0.35 20.99 0.05
C GLN A 55 -0.44 19.69 0.28
N GLU A 56 -1.18 19.24 -0.73
CA GLU A 56 -1.93 17.98 -0.71
C GLU A 56 -0.99 16.77 -0.57
N LEU A 57 0.15 16.78 -1.27
CA LEU A 57 1.16 15.74 -1.13
C LEU A 57 1.75 15.68 0.29
N LEU A 58 2.02 16.83 0.90
CA LEU A 58 2.49 16.87 2.29
C LEU A 58 1.44 16.32 3.25
N ASP A 59 0.17 16.63 3.03
CA ASP A 59 -0.92 16.10 3.85
C ASP A 59 -1.03 14.57 3.72
N GLN A 60 -0.97 14.05 2.50
CA GLN A 60 -1.01 12.61 2.23
C GLN A 60 0.19 11.86 2.85
N TYR A 61 1.40 12.43 2.77
CA TYR A 61 2.55 11.87 3.47
C TYR A 61 2.39 11.91 4.99
N ASN A 62 1.84 12.98 5.55
CA ASN A 62 1.53 13.05 6.98
C ASN A 62 0.51 11.99 7.40
N GLN A 63 -0.52 11.76 6.57
CA GLN A 63 -1.49 10.68 6.80
C GLN A 63 -0.82 9.31 6.76
N LEU A 64 0.09 9.06 5.80
CA LEU A 64 0.86 7.82 5.74
C LEU A 64 1.73 7.61 6.98
N ILE A 65 2.40 8.66 7.45
CA ILE A 65 3.22 8.65 8.66
C ILE A 65 2.38 8.33 9.90
N LEU A 66 1.20 8.97 10.04
CA LEU A 66 0.30 8.73 11.16
C LEU A 66 -0.31 7.34 11.14
N PHE A 67 -0.58 6.81 9.93
CA PHE A 67 -1.21 5.51 9.76
C PHE A 67 -0.21 4.36 9.94
N ASN A 68 0.98 4.47 9.34
CA ASN A 68 2.00 3.43 9.35
C ASN A 68 3.40 4.03 9.15
N LEU A 69 3.97 4.53 10.26
CA LEU A 69 5.30 5.13 10.30
C LEU A 69 6.39 4.19 9.75
N ASP A 70 6.34 2.91 10.09
CA ASP A 70 7.34 1.93 9.66
C ASP A 70 7.35 1.80 8.13
N TYR A 71 6.17 1.73 7.51
CA TYR A 71 6.04 1.72 6.05
C TYR A 71 6.47 3.05 5.42
N ALA A 72 6.14 4.18 6.04
CA ALA A 72 6.53 5.50 5.55
C ALA A 72 8.05 5.71 5.54
N ILE A 73 8.78 5.12 6.51
CA ILE A 73 10.25 5.17 6.58
C ILE A 73 10.90 4.23 5.56
N GLU A 74 10.26 3.10 5.25
CA GLU A 74 10.79 2.10 4.30
C GLU A 74 10.72 2.56 2.84
N LYS A 75 9.83 3.51 2.52
CA LYS A 75 9.59 4.02 1.15
C LYS A 75 10.31 5.33 0.83
#